data_AF-A0A0R2KGR5-F1
#
_entry.id   AF-A0A0R2KGR5-F1
#
_cell.length_a   1.000
_cell.length_b   1.000
_cell.length_c   1.000
_cell.angle_alpha   90.00
_cell.angle_beta   90.00
_cell.angle_gamma   90.00
#
_symmetry.space_group_name_H-M   'P 1'
#
loop_
_entity.id
_entity.type
_entity.pdbx_description
1 polymer ?
#
loop_
_entity_poly.entity_id
_entity_poly.type
_entity_poly.pdbx_seq_one_letter_code
_entity_poly.pdbx_strand_id
1 'polypeptide(L)'
;MDLCQQMTIQEGPFTLSKDNKLIKFSKNIEIIMDYLRLDPNNKKVMTKIISRMEKYAQDDYVKLQKIMTEINSFYDELMYQGAFDLQRDTSVSLVNLLKVAGFSINNNFETLLERLICYIETENEYLDVPLFVLVNVDSYFNDDEIKDLYDYMILNNIKLIVINSNLPKRDVEIEGVKRYIIDRDLCELY
;
A
#
# COMPACT_ATOMS: atom_id res chain seq x y z
N MET A 1 -6.59 -20.63 6.90
CA MET A 1 -5.80 -20.06 8.00
C MET A 1 -6.70 -19.17 8.83
N ASP A 2 -6.80 -19.43 10.13
CA ASP A 2 -7.73 -18.75 11.04
C ASP A 2 -7.50 -17.23 11.10
N LEU A 3 -6.24 -16.80 10.97
CA LEU A 3 -5.87 -15.39 10.88
C LEU A 3 -6.57 -14.65 9.71
N CYS A 4 -6.68 -15.29 8.55
CA CYS A 4 -7.40 -14.71 7.40
C CYS A 4 -8.92 -14.65 7.63
N GLN A 5 -9.48 -15.65 8.33
CA GLN A 5 -10.90 -15.63 8.68
C GLN A 5 -11.20 -14.47 9.66
N GLN A 6 -10.33 -14.27 10.66
CA GLN A 6 -10.44 -13.17 11.61
C GLN A 6 -10.29 -11.79 10.94
N MET A 7 -9.49 -11.65 9.88
CA MET A 7 -9.45 -10.42 9.08
C MET A 7 -10.82 -10.06 8.47
N THR A 8 -11.65 -11.06 8.16
CA THR A 8 -12.97 -10.85 7.55
C THR A 8 -14.05 -10.65 8.61
N ILE A 9 -14.11 -11.53 9.60
CA ILE A 9 -15.19 -11.59 10.59
C ILE A 9 -14.93 -10.66 11.78
N GLN A 10 -13.67 -10.21 11.96
CA GLN A 10 -13.19 -9.42 13.12
C GLN A 10 -13.32 -10.14 14.47
N GLU A 11 -13.60 -11.43 14.47
CA GLU A 11 -13.62 -12.30 15.64
C GLU A 11 -12.66 -13.48 15.42
N GLY A 12 -11.98 -13.90 16.48
CA GLY A 12 -11.05 -15.02 16.45
C GLY A 12 -10.06 -15.00 17.62
N PRO A 13 -9.16 -15.99 17.66
CA PRO A 13 -8.26 -16.19 18.80
C PRO A 13 -7.07 -15.22 18.82
N PHE A 14 -6.79 -14.51 17.73
CA PHE A 14 -5.66 -13.59 17.66
C PHE A 14 -6.02 -12.24 18.29
N THR A 15 -5.06 -11.61 18.97
CA THR A 15 -5.24 -10.26 19.53
C THR A 15 -4.17 -9.33 18.97
N LEU A 16 -4.58 -8.11 18.62
CA LEU A 16 -3.68 -7.05 18.20
C LEU A 16 -3.86 -5.89 19.16
N SER A 17 -2.76 -5.45 19.76
CA SER A 17 -2.80 -4.34 20.71
C SER A 17 -1.68 -3.35 20.44
N LYS A 18 -1.94 -2.09 20.80
CA LYS A 18 -0.95 -1.02 20.83
C LYS A 18 -1.15 -0.27 22.15
N ASP A 19 -0.08 -0.09 22.91
CA ASP A 19 -0.11 0.57 24.23
C ASP A 19 -1.18 -0.05 25.16
N ASN A 20 -1.23 -1.39 25.22
CA ASN A 20 -2.21 -2.18 25.97
C ASN A 20 -3.70 -1.95 25.61
N LYS A 21 -3.98 -1.35 24.44
CA LYS A 21 -5.33 -1.21 23.91
C LYS A 21 -5.52 -2.09 22.68
N LEU A 22 -6.61 -2.84 22.66
CA LEU A 22 -6.98 -3.64 21.51
C LEU A 22 -7.31 -2.73 20.31
N ILE A 23 -6.77 -3.08 19.15
CA ILE A 23 -6.99 -2.37 17.89
C ILE A 23 -7.54 -3.32 16.84
N LYS A 24 -8.25 -2.77 15.85
CA LYS A 24 -8.95 -3.57 14.83
C LYS A 24 -7.97 -4.18 13.84
N PHE A 25 -8.05 -5.49 13.63
CA PHE A 25 -7.23 -6.21 12.65
C PHE A 25 -7.38 -5.64 11.22
N SER A 26 -8.62 -5.44 10.77
CA SER A 26 -8.95 -5.00 9.39
C SER A 26 -8.31 -3.69 8.92
N LYS A 27 -7.82 -2.86 9.85
CA LYS A 27 -7.21 -1.56 9.54
C LYS A 27 -5.73 -1.48 9.87
N ASN A 28 -5.20 -2.49 10.57
CA ASN A 28 -3.87 -2.43 11.17
C ASN A 28 -2.97 -3.59 10.75
N ILE A 29 -3.47 -4.54 9.96
CA ILE A 29 -2.69 -5.65 9.45
C ILE A 29 -2.97 -5.80 7.95
N GLU A 30 -1.92 -6.02 7.17
CA GLU A 30 -2.02 -6.54 5.81
C GLU A 30 -1.40 -7.95 5.76
N ILE A 31 -2.14 -8.91 5.22
CA ILE A 31 -1.70 -10.31 5.11
C ILE A 31 -1.43 -10.63 3.64
N ILE A 32 -0.18 -10.97 3.34
CA ILE A 32 0.28 -11.27 2.00
C ILE A 32 0.55 -12.77 1.89
N MET A 33 -0.23 -13.41 1.01
CA MET A 33 -0.11 -14.84 0.70
C MET A 33 0.08 -15.10 -0.80
N ASP A 34 -0.34 -14.16 -1.66
CA ASP A 34 -0.23 -14.25 -3.12
C ASP A 34 0.68 -13.13 -3.63
N TYR A 35 1.98 -13.42 -3.65
CA TYR A 35 3.01 -12.46 -4.05
C TYR A 35 2.94 -12.11 -5.54
N LEU A 36 2.40 -13.00 -6.37
CA LEU A 36 2.35 -12.82 -7.83
C LEU A 36 1.28 -11.82 -8.27
N ARG A 37 0.31 -11.53 -7.40
CA ARG A 37 -0.83 -10.62 -7.67
C ARG A 37 -0.78 -9.31 -6.92
N LEU A 38 0.36 -8.98 -6.32
CA LEU A 38 0.54 -7.71 -5.63
C LEU A 38 0.41 -6.54 -6.61
N ASP A 39 -0.42 -5.56 -6.24
CA ASP A 39 -0.67 -4.37 -7.02
C ASP A 39 -0.48 -3.11 -6.15
N PRO A 40 0.68 -2.44 -6.28
CA PRO A 40 0.93 -1.15 -5.61
C PRO A 40 -0.04 -0.04 -6.05
N ASN A 41 -0.70 -0.19 -7.21
CA ASN A 41 -1.67 0.75 -7.75
C ASN A 41 -3.12 0.40 -7.40
N ASN A 42 -3.37 -0.31 -6.29
CA ASN A 42 -4.73 -0.63 -5.90
C ASN A 42 -5.57 0.64 -5.67
N LYS A 43 -6.90 0.50 -5.81
CA LYS A 43 -7.85 1.63 -5.78
C LYS A 43 -7.75 2.50 -4.52
N LYS A 44 -7.44 1.92 -3.36
CA LYS A 44 -7.32 2.68 -2.10
C LYS A 44 -6.08 3.57 -2.14
N VAL A 45 -4.93 3.02 -2.52
CA VAL A 45 -3.67 3.75 -2.69
C VAL A 45 -3.85 4.86 -3.72
N MET A 46 -4.44 4.57 -4.88
CA MET A 46 -4.66 5.57 -5.92
C MET A 46 -5.55 6.74 -5.46
N THR A 47 -6.58 6.44 -4.66
CA THR A 47 -7.44 7.49 -4.09
C THR A 47 -6.64 8.41 -3.15
N LYS A 48 -5.72 7.84 -2.35
CA LYS A 48 -4.85 8.59 -1.45
C LYS A 48 -3.81 9.42 -2.20
N ILE A 49 -3.22 8.89 -3.27
CA ILE A 49 -2.31 9.63 -4.16
C ILE A 49 -3.01 10.86 -4.73
N ILE A 50 -4.20 10.70 -5.34
CA ILE A 50 -4.94 11.83 -5.89
C ILE A 50 -5.26 12.88 -4.81
N SER A 51 -5.67 12.43 -3.62
CA SER A 51 -5.94 13.34 -2.49
C SER A 51 -4.68 14.10 -2.03
N ARG A 52 -3.50 13.48 -2.12
CA ARG A 52 -2.23 14.11 -1.76
C ARG A 52 -1.78 15.11 -2.84
N MET A 53 -1.93 14.76 -4.12
CA MET A 53 -1.66 15.67 -5.23
C MET A 53 -2.57 16.89 -5.20
N GLU A 54 -3.83 16.72 -4.81
CA GLU A 54 -4.76 17.83 -4.59
C GLU A 54 -4.23 18.80 -3.53
N LYS A 55 -3.72 18.29 -2.41
CA LYS A 55 -3.10 19.12 -1.36
C LYS A 55 -1.86 19.84 -1.87
N TYR A 56 -0.96 19.15 -2.56
CA TYR A 56 0.25 19.77 -3.12
C TYR A 56 -0.08 20.87 -4.14
N ALA A 57 -1.13 20.68 -4.94
CA ALA A 57 -1.58 21.72 -5.87
C ALA A 57 -2.16 22.95 -5.14
N GLN A 58 -2.74 22.78 -3.95
CA GLN A 58 -3.26 23.87 -3.14
C GLN A 58 -2.14 24.71 -2.48
N ASP A 59 -0.94 24.16 -2.30
CA ASP A 59 0.21 24.88 -1.74
C ASP A 59 0.63 26.07 -2.65
N ASP A 60 0.42 25.96 -3.96
CA ASP A 60 0.59 27.04 -4.94
C ASP A 60 -0.78 27.49 -5.50
N TYR A 61 -1.60 28.04 -4.60
CA TYR A 61 -2.96 28.47 -4.92
C TYR A 61 -3.04 29.46 -6.09
N VAL A 62 -2.05 30.35 -6.23
CA VAL A 62 -2.03 31.36 -7.30
C VAL A 62 -1.85 30.70 -8.67
N LYS A 63 -0.88 29.80 -8.80
CA LYS A 63 -0.69 29.04 -10.03
C LYS A 63 -1.89 28.15 -10.34
N LEU A 64 -2.44 27.49 -9.33
CA LEU A 64 -3.65 26.68 -9.48
C LEU A 64 -4.81 27.52 -10.03
N GLN A 65 -5.11 28.67 -9.42
CA GLN A 65 -6.20 29.55 -9.90
C GLN A 65 -5.98 30.00 -11.33
N LYS A 66 -4.75 30.40 -11.69
CA LYS A 66 -4.43 30.79 -13.07
C LYS A 66 -4.76 29.68 -14.07
N ILE A 67 -4.31 28.46 -13.81
CA ILE A 67 -4.60 27.29 -14.67
C ILE A 67 -6.10 27.04 -14.76
N MET A 68 -6.81 27.09 -13.63
CA MET A 68 -8.26 26.86 -13.60
C MET A 68 -9.02 27.92 -14.39
N THR A 69 -8.62 29.19 -14.30
CA THR A 69 -9.21 30.27 -15.10
C THR A 69 -8.96 30.04 -16.59
N GLU A 70 -7.72 29.77 -17.00
CA GLU A 70 -7.38 29.54 -18.42
C GLU A 70 -8.18 28.37 -19.02
N ILE A 71 -8.36 27.28 -18.28
CA ILE A 71 -9.15 26.13 -18.74
C ILE A 71 -10.63 26.50 -18.91
N ASN A 72 -11.23 27.21 -17.94
CA ASN A 72 -12.64 27.59 -18.05
C ASN A 72 -12.84 28.59 -19.20
N SER A 73 -11.94 29.56 -19.38
CA SER A 73 -12.00 30.51 -20.52
C SER A 73 -11.93 29.79 -21.86
N PHE A 74 -11.05 28.79 -22.01
CA PHE A 74 -11.00 27.97 -23.21
C PHE A 74 -12.33 27.25 -23.49
N TYR A 75 -13.01 26.73 -22.46
CA TYR A 75 -14.31 26.09 -22.63
C TYR A 75 -15.41 27.08 -23.01
N ASP A 76 -15.41 28.28 -22.45
CA ASP A 76 -16.37 29.34 -22.81
C ASP A 76 -16.19 29.76 -24.28
N GLU A 77 -14.95 29.86 -24.76
CA GLU A 77 -14.64 30.14 -26.17
C GLU A 77 -15.17 29.06 -27.11
N LEU A 78 -15.02 27.77 -26.75
CA LEU A 78 -15.57 26.66 -27.52
C LEU A 78 -17.10 26.69 -27.58
N MET A 79 -17.76 27.06 -26.48
CA MET A 79 -19.22 27.19 -26.44
C MET A 79 -19.70 28.31 -27.36
N TYR A 80 -19.00 29.44 -27.39
CA TYR A 80 -19.34 30.58 -28.25
C TYR A 80 -19.17 30.29 -29.75
N GLN A 81 -18.22 29.42 -30.13
CA GLN A 81 -18.01 29.01 -31.52
C GLN A 81 -19.04 27.98 -32.03
N GLY A 82 -19.83 27.39 -31.13
CA GLY A 82 -20.81 26.37 -31.46
C GLY A 82 -21.98 26.91 -32.27
N ALA A 83 -22.58 26.05 -33.11
CA ALA A 83 -23.80 26.38 -33.86
C ALA A 83 -25.08 26.39 -32.99
N PHE A 84 -24.96 25.91 -31.74
CA PHE A 84 -26.05 25.76 -30.79
C PHE A 84 -25.69 26.46 -29.49
N ASP A 85 -26.70 26.94 -28.77
CA ASP A 85 -26.54 27.48 -27.42
C ASP A 85 -26.26 26.33 -26.46
N LEU A 86 -24.99 26.18 -26.08
CA LEU A 86 -24.52 25.13 -25.19
C LEU A 86 -24.62 25.61 -23.74
N GLN A 87 -25.00 24.71 -22.83
CA GLN A 87 -24.95 24.93 -21.39
C GLN A 87 -23.95 23.97 -20.74
N ARG A 88 -23.27 24.44 -19.69
CA ARG A 88 -22.34 23.64 -18.89
C ARG A 88 -22.66 23.76 -17.40
N ASP A 89 -22.78 22.62 -16.72
CA ASP A 89 -23.30 22.56 -15.35
C ASP A 89 -22.30 22.97 -14.24
N THR A 90 -21.00 22.78 -14.41
CA THR A 90 -20.01 23.07 -13.34
C THR A 90 -18.66 23.51 -13.86
N SER A 91 -18.01 24.45 -13.16
CA SER A 91 -16.59 24.76 -13.32
C SER A 91 -15.72 23.51 -13.19
N VAL A 92 -14.55 23.51 -13.84
CA VAL A 92 -13.63 22.36 -13.75
C VAL A 92 -13.30 22.07 -12.27
N SER A 93 -13.24 20.80 -11.90
CA SER A 93 -12.78 20.36 -10.58
C SER A 93 -11.32 19.91 -10.66
N LEU A 94 -10.49 20.37 -9.73
CA LEU A 94 -9.09 19.95 -9.62
C LEU A 94 -8.97 18.42 -9.51
N VAL A 95 -9.83 17.78 -8.71
CA VAL A 95 -9.85 16.31 -8.56
C VAL A 95 -10.09 15.61 -9.91
N ASN A 96 -10.98 16.17 -10.74
CA ASN A 96 -11.25 15.59 -12.05
C ASN A 96 -10.08 15.78 -13.01
N LEU A 97 -9.40 16.94 -12.97
CA LEU A 97 -8.17 17.15 -13.74
C LEU A 97 -7.06 16.17 -13.34
N LEU A 98 -6.84 15.98 -12.04
CA LEU A 98 -5.84 15.05 -11.53
C LEU A 98 -6.15 13.60 -11.90
N LYS A 99 -7.43 13.20 -11.95
CA LYS A 99 -7.84 11.88 -12.41
C LYS A 99 -7.54 11.65 -13.89
N VAL A 100 -7.77 12.66 -14.74
CA VAL A 100 -7.49 12.57 -16.19
C VAL A 100 -5.98 12.53 -16.47
N ALA A 101 -5.15 13.11 -15.59
CA ALA A 101 -3.70 13.06 -15.72
C ALA A 101 -3.12 11.62 -15.59
N GLY A 102 -3.88 10.65 -15.06
CA GLY A 102 -3.49 9.25 -15.07
C GLY A 102 -2.28 8.91 -14.18
N PHE A 103 -2.10 9.64 -13.08
CA PHE A 103 -1.03 9.34 -12.11
C PHE A 103 -1.11 7.88 -11.65
N SER A 104 0.04 7.23 -11.57
CA SER A 104 0.22 5.87 -11.06
C SER A 104 1.64 5.72 -10.52
N ILE A 105 1.82 4.77 -9.60
CA ILE A 105 3.14 4.30 -9.16
C ILE A 105 3.75 3.55 -10.33
N ASN A 106 5.03 3.82 -10.60
CA ASN A 106 5.78 3.15 -11.65
C ASN A 106 5.77 1.63 -11.41
N ASN A 107 5.38 0.86 -12.42
CA ASN A 107 5.21 -0.60 -12.34
C ASN A 107 6.31 -1.36 -13.10
N ASN A 108 7.44 -0.70 -13.37
CA ASN A 108 8.60 -1.30 -14.04
C ASN A 108 9.49 -2.03 -13.02
N PHE A 109 8.95 -3.09 -12.40
CA PHE A 109 9.71 -3.95 -11.49
C PHE A 109 10.46 -5.03 -12.27
N GLU A 110 11.74 -5.20 -12.00
CA GLU A 110 12.57 -6.26 -12.58
C GLU A 110 12.34 -7.59 -11.85
N THR A 111 12.07 -7.53 -10.54
CA THR A 111 11.93 -8.72 -9.69
C THR A 111 10.60 -8.75 -8.92
N LEU A 112 10.23 -9.94 -8.47
CA LEU A 112 9.09 -10.12 -7.56
C LEU A 112 9.34 -9.41 -6.22
N LEU A 113 10.60 -9.36 -5.76
CA LEU A 113 10.98 -8.74 -4.51
C LEU A 113 10.78 -7.22 -4.55
N GLU A 114 11.24 -6.57 -5.63
CA GLU A 114 11.01 -5.14 -5.84
C GLU A 114 9.52 -4.78 -5.80
N ARG A 115 8.68 -5.59 -6.46
CA ARG A 115 7.24 -5.40 -6.42
C ARG A 115 6.65 -5.59 -5.01
N LEU A 116 7.14 -6.58 -4.25
CA LEU A 116 6.73 -6.79 -2.86
C LEU A 116 7.10 -5.59 -1.97
N ILE A 117 8.34 -5.11 -2.09
CA ILE A 117 8.83 -3.95 -1.34
C ILE A 117 7.98 -2.72 -1.69
N CYS A 118 7.80 -2.43 -2.98
CA CYS A 118 6.98 -1.29 -3.41
C CYS A 118 5.52 -1.40 -2.94
N TYR A 119 4.95 -2.61 -2.96
CA TYR A 119 3.62 -2.83 -2.40
C TYR A 119 3.57 -2.51 -0.90
N ILE A 120 4.51 -3.01 -0.10
CA ILE A 120 4.58 -2.74 1.34
C ILE A 120 4.78 -1.25 1.61
N GLU A 121 5.69 -0.59 0.89
CA GLU A 121 5.93 0.86 0.99
C GLU A 121 4.65 1.65 0.74
N THR A 122 3.91 1.31 -0.32
CA THR A 122 2.73 2.06 -0.72
C THR A 122 1.57 1.87 0.25
N GLU A 123 1.36 0.66 0.76
CA GLU A 123 0.40 0.39 1.82
C GLU A 123 0.78 1.10 3.14
N ASN A 124 2.06 1.12 3.49
CA ASN A 124 2.53 1.79 4.71
C ASN A 124 2.40 3.32 4.62
N GLU A 125 2.87 3.92 3.53
CA GLU A 125 2.92 5.38 3.33
C GLU A 125 1.55 5.99 3.07
N TYR A 126 0.67 5.31 2.31
CA TYR A 126 -0.62 5.91 1.89
C TYR A 126 -1.82 5.40 2.69
N LEU A 127 -1.77 4.16 3.21
CA LEU A 127 -2.88 3.57 3.96
C LEU A 127 -2.60 3.45 5.46
N ASP A 128 -1.42 3.90 5.93
CA ASP A 128 -1.01 3.87 7.34
C ASP A 128 -1.01 2.46 7.95
N VAL A 129 -0.73 1.42 7.14
CA VAL A 129 -0.70 0.03 7.61
C VAL A 129 0.52 -0.19 8.52
N PRO A 130 0.33 -0.53 9.81
CA PRO A 130 1.41 -0.58 10.79
C PRO A 130 2.07 -1.96 10.94
N LEU A 131 1.50 -3.03 10.38
CA LEU A 131 2.02 -4.39 10.49
C LEU A 131 1.70 -5.20 9.22
N PHE A 132 2.72 -5.84 8.67
CA PHE A 132 2.61 -6.76 7.54
C PHE A 132 2.85 -8.19 8.00
N VAL A 133 2.06 -9.12 7.47
CA VAL A 133 2.20 -10.56 7.71
C VAL A 133 2.45 -11.26 6.39
N LEU A 134 3.63 -11.85 6.22
CA LEU A 134 3.97 -12.65 5.04
C LEU A 134 3.80 -14.13 5.36
N VAL A 135 3.14 -14.86 4.47
CA VAL A 135 2.91 -16.30 4.64
C VAL A 135 3.71 -17.08 3.59
N ASN A 136 4.49 -18.07 4.05
CA ASN A 136 5.30 -18.96 3.21
C ASN A 136 6.20 -18.21 2.21
N VAL A 137 6.86 -17.14 2.67
CA VAL A 137 7.71 -16.29 1.82
C VAL A 137 8.86 -17.10 1.19
N ASP A 138 9.38 -18.10 1.90
CA ASP A 138 10.45 -19.02 1.47
C ASP A 138 10.08 -19.89 0.26
N SER A 139 8.80 -19.95 -0.10
CA SER A 139 8.34 -20.64 -1.30
C SER A 139 8.48 -19.80 -2.58
N TYR A 140 8.68 -18.49 -2.44
CA TYR A 140 8.68 -17.53 -3.55
C TYR A 140 10.02 -16.83 -3.74
N PHE A 141 10.81 -16.71 -2.67
CA PHE A 141 12.06 -15.96 -2.64
C PHE A 141 13.19 -16.86 -2.16
N ASN A 142 14.39 -16.59 -2.66
CA ASN A 142 15.60 -17.25 -2.18
C ASN A 142 16.15 -16.59 -0.91
N ASP A 143 17.12 -17.23 -0.26
CA ASP A 143 17.65 -16.77 1.04
C ASP A 143 18.26 -15.36 0.97
N ASP A 144 18.88 -14.99 -0.15
CA ASP A 144 19.48 -13.66 -0.33
C ASP A 144 18.38 -12.60 -0.51
N GLU A 145 17.33 -12.89 -1.29
CA GLU A 145 16.15 -12.02 -1.44
C GLU A 145 15.40 -11.81 -0.12
N ILE A 146 15.27 -12.86 0.69
CA ILE A 146 14.63 -12.78 2.02
C ILE A 146 15.46 -11.91 2.96
N LYS A 147 16.78 -12.04 2.90
CA LYS A 147 17.67 -11.19 3.67
C LYS A 147 17.53 -9.72 3.26
N ASP A 148 17.57 -9.44 1.96
CA ASP A 148 17.39 -8.08 1.43
C ASP A 148 16.04 -7.49 1.85
N LEU A 149 14.98 -8.30 1.84
CA LEU A 149 13.67 -7.91 2.36
C LEU A 149 13.75 -7.52 3.84
N TYR A 150 14.37 -8.33 4.69
CA TYR A 150 14.45 -8.05 6.13
C TYR A 150 15.30 -6.82 6.44
N ASP A 151 16.46 -6.70 5.78
CA ASP A 151 17.34 -5.54 5.92
C ASP A 151 16.59 -4.25 5.54
N TYR A 152 15.82 -4.28 4.44
CA TYR A 152 14.96 -3.17 4.05
C TYR A 152 13.91 -2.83 5.12
N MET A 153 13.20 -3.83 5.65
CA MET A 153 12.13 -3.60 6.63
C MET A 153 12.67 -3.03 7.94
N ILE A 154 13.83 -3.52 8.39
CA ILE A 154 14.52 -3.03 9.59
C ILE A 154 14.96 -1.59 9.39
N LEU A 155 15.62 -1.28 8.26
CA LEU A 155 16.11 0.05 7.95
C LEU A 155 14.98 1.10 7.94
N ASN A 156 13.82 0.73 7.42
CA ASN A 156 12.66 1.61 7.30
C ASN A 156 11.69 1.51 8.50
N ASN A 157 12.04 0.76 9.54
CA ASN A 157 11.23 0.57 10.75
C ASN A 157 9.80 0.06 10.44
N ILE A 158 9.67 -0.79 9.43
CA ILE A 158 8.41 -1.44 9.04
C ILE A 158 8.27 -2.74 9.81
N LYS A 159 7.13 -2.92 10.50
CA LYS A 159 6.89 -4.13 11.30
C LYS A 159 6.46 -5.28 10.40
N LEU A 160 7.17 -6.39 10.52
CA LEU A 160 6.95 -7.60 9.74
C LEU A 160 6.80 -8.82 10.65
N ILE A 161 5.83 -9.67 10.36
CA ILE A 161 5.75 -11.05 10.86
C ILE A 161 5.81 -11.97 9.66
N VAL A 162 6.65 -13.00 9.73
CA VAL A 162 6.72 -14.05 8.70
C VAL A 162 6.24 -15.36 9.30
N ILE A 163 5.28 -16.00 8.64
CA ILE A 163 4.71 -17.29 9.05
C ILE A 163 5.04 -18.30 7.96
N ASN A 164 5.96 -19.22 8.25
CA ASN A 164 6.35 -20.28 7.33
C ASN A 164 5.94 -21.64 7.89
N SER A 165 5.51 -22.53 7.00
CA SER A 165 5.17 -23.92 7.34
C SER A 165 6.40 -24.83 7.49
N ASN A 166 7.56 -24.37 7.00
CA ASN A 166 8.83 -25.10 7.06
C ASN A 166 9.90 -24.21 7.68
N LEU A 167 10.94 -24.84 8.23
CA LEU A 167 12.16 -24.14 8.61
C LEU A 167 12.87 -23.58 7.38
N PRO A 168 13.56 -22.43 7.51
CA PRO A 168 14.37 -21.90 6.42
C PRO A 168 15.45 -22.90 6.03
N LYS A 169 15.79 -22.92 4.73
CA LYS A 169 16.77 -23.88 4.18
C LYS A 169 18.18 -23.65 4.74
N ARG A 170 18.49 -22.40 5.06
CA ARG A 170 19.74 -22.00 5.72
C ARG A 170 19.42 -21.39 7.07
N ASP A 171 20.16 -21.84 8.07
CA ASP A 171 20.10 -21.25 9.39
C ASP A 171 21.03 -20.04 9.44
N VAL A 172 20.54 -18.91 8.92
CA VAL A 172 21.23 -17.62 9.01
C VAL A 172 20.55 -16.81 10.10
N GLU A 173 21.33 -16.41 11.09
CA GLU A 173 20.93 -15.42 12.08
C GLU A 173 21.02 -14.04 11.43
N ILE A 174 19.91 -13.30 11.46
CA ILE A 174 19.82 -11.96 10.90
C ILE A 174 19.58 -11.01 12.08
N GLU A 175 20.50 -10.06 12.26
CA GLU A 175 20.42 -9.10 13.36
C GLU A 175 19.09 -8.34 13.31
N GLY A 176 18.42 -8.20 14.45
CA GLY A 176 17.10 -7.56 14.53
C GLY A 176 15.92 -8.47 14.19
N VAL A 177 16.16 -9.69 13.69
CA VAL A 177 15.11 -10.68 13.44
C VAL A 177 15.04 -11.68 14.59
N LYS A 178 13.83 -11.90 15.10
CA LYS A 178 13.55 -12.98 16.07
C LYS A 178 12.83 -14.11 15.38
N ARG A 179 13.28 -15.34 15.60
CA ARG A 179 12.65 -16.55 15.08
C ARG A 179 12.02 -17.32 16.23
N TYR A 180 10.85 -17.88 15.97
CA TYR A 180 10.15 -18.77 16.87
C TYR A 180 9.75 -20.00 16.08
N ILE A 181 10.02 -21.18 16.63
CA ILE A 181 9.63 -22.47 16.04
C ILE A 181 8.59 -23.09 16.97
N ILE A 182 7.41 -23.36 16.42
CA ILE A 182 6.35 -24.07 17.14
C ILE A 182 6.39 -25.52 16.69
N ASP A 183 6.68 -26.43 17.61
CA ASP A 183 6.70 -27.85 17.31
C ASP A 183 5.30 -28.47 17.27
N ARG A 184 5.22 -29.79 17.06
CA ARG A 184 3.94 -30.51 16.97
C ARG A 184 3.19 -30.57 18.29
N ASP A 185 3.89 -30.41 19.41
CA ASP A 185 3.34 -30.42 20.76
C ASP A 185 2.95 -28.99 21.22
N LEU A 186 3.00 -28.01 20.31
CA LEU A 186 2.75 -26.59 20.54
C LEU A 186 3.76 -25.95 21.49
N CYS A 187 4.95 -26.53 21.63
CA CYS A 187 6.04 -25.93 22.37
C CYS A 187 6.76 -24.90 21.50
N GLU A 188 7.16 -23.80 22.15
CA GLU A 188 7.94 -22.72 21.53
C GLU A 188 9.44 -23.00 21.72
N LEU A 189 10.18 -23.02 20.62
CA LEU A 189 11.63 -23.05 20.59
C LEU A 189 12.13 -21.71 20.04
N TYR A 190 13.15 -21.15 20.69
CA TYR A 190 13.79 -19.88 20.33
C TYR A 190 15.22 -20.11 19.88
#